data_AF-A0A836WIE8-F1
#
_entry.id   AF-A0A836WIE8-F1
#
_cell.length_a   1.000
_cell.length_b   1.000
_cell.length_c   1.000
_cell.angle_alpha   90.00
_cell.angle_beta   90.00
_cell.angle_gamma   90.00
#
_symmetry.space_group_name_H-M   'P 1'
#
loop_
_entity.id
_entity.type
_entity.pdbx_description
1 polymer ?
#
loop_
_entity_poly.entity_id
_entity_poly.type
_entity_poly.pdbx_seq_one_letter_code
_entity_poly.pdbx_strand_id
1 'polypeptide(L)'
;MRRRKDRSYILRLIVDKRILIYYFTISFALVFLLYSFIATPVYVSTGRLLPSVSGSSLSSLATIIGPLAGGGAESRITRMARAAGLALGASSGDIMSAVLQSRTIQEYVIDQCSLAQHYRIPRKEIDDILKILISATTVDVTPEDMVVIEVKDRDSQMAKRIVDTYITGLDSFLKQRGMTQGKYERIFLEKRVAEAESVMKVYEDSLRDFQIAHKIILPNEEVKVAISSYAQLKALLYAKEIEYKMKSSYLKADNPRLIDLKRQIAAYKRKLAEIESKQNVNGFGIGSAVPLKGFPDIGLEYLRIYRDVRINEEIYSYLLQLYEQAKLSEVRDTPVLTILDYGNIPQRPDFPKKGLMMFLGLIFGFCAGIGYIWLNTRWTIYLSQQDNRKLYENFTNSLRGDLRKLVSFIIRKK
;
A
#
# COMPACT_ATOMS: atom_id res chain seq x y z
N MET A 1 56.64 23.75 -31.80
CA MET A 1 56.95 22.54 -32.59
C MET A 1 57.16 21.24 -31.77
N ARG A 2 57.66 21.26 -30.52
CA ARG A 2 57.87 20.04 -29.70
C ARG A 2 56.62 19.16 -29.48
N ARG A 3 55.47 19.74 -29.08
CA ARG A 3 54.22 18.98 -28.83
C ARG A 3 53.65 18.20 -30.05
N ARG A 4 53.96 18.60 -31.30
CA ARG A 4 53.51 17.87 -32.52
C ARG A 4 54.38 16.65 -32.84
N LYS A 5 55.68 16.70 -32.49
CA LYS A 5 56.61 15.56 -32.63
C LYS A 5 56.29 14.45 -31.61
N ASP A 6 55.89 14.82 -30.40
CA ASP A 6 55.52 13.85 -29.36
C ASP A 6 54.24 13.08 -29.72
N ARG A 7 53.22 13.74 -30.28
CA ARG A 7 51.95 13.10 -30.67
C ARG A 7 52.12 12.08 -31.81
N SER A 8 52.91 12.42 -32.82
CA SER A 8 53.18 11.52 -33.95
C SER A 8 54.08 10.34 -33.55
N TYR A 9 54.98 10.53 -32.58
CA TYR A 9 55.79 9.47 -32.01
C TYR A 9 54.96 8.47 -31.19
N ILE A 10 54.06 8.96 -30.33
CA ILE A 10 53.17 8.10 -29.53
C ILE A 10 52.24 7.28 -30.43
N LEU A 11 51.67 7.88 -31.48
CA LEU A 11 50.82 7.16 -32.43
C LEU A 11 51.56 6.05 -33.19
N ARG A 12 52.81 6.30 -33.63
CA ARG A 12 53.63 5.25 -34.26
C ARG A 12 53.97 4.12 -33.28
N LEU A 13 54.29 4.46 -32.03
CA LEU A 13 54.67 3.48 -31.02
C LEU A 13 53.50 2.58 -30.58
N ILE A 14 52.27 3.11 -30.60
CA ILE A 14 51.04 2.32 -30.43
C ILE A 14 50.86 1.31 -31.58
N VAL A 15 51.15 1.72 -32.82
CA VAL A 15 51.07 0.83 -33.99
C VAL A 15 52.18 -0.22 -33.96
N ASP A 16 53.39 0.15 -33.56
CA ASP A 16 54.53 -0.79 -33.48
C ASP A 16 54.34 -1.83 -32.37
N LYS A 17 53.76 -1.43 -31.23
CA LYS A 17 53.46 -2.32 -30.10
C LYS A 17 52.03 -2.86 -30.10
N ARG A 18 51.33 -2.84 -31.25
CA ARG A 18 49.93 -3.32 -31.37
C ARG A 18 49.73 -4.75 -30.86
N ILE A 19 50.70 -5.64 -31.07
CA ILE A 19 50.67 -7.03 -30.60
C ILE A 19 50.58 -7.11 -29.07
N LEU A 20 51.27 -6.20 -28.36
CA LEU A 20 51.21 -6.12 -26.91
C LEU A 20 49.82 -5.66 -26.44
N ILE A 21 49.20 -4.69 -27.13
CA ILE A 21 47.82 -4.27 -26.85
C ILE A 21 46.85 -5.44 -27.03
N TYR A 22 47.01 -6.24 -28.10
CA TYR A 22 46.19 -7.43 -28.32
C TYR A 22 46.33 -8.48 -27.22
N TYR A 23 47.54 -8.72 -26.70
CA TYR A 23 47.69 -9.65 -25.56
C TYR A 23 47.03 -9.13 -24.30
N PHE A 24 47.11 -7.83 -24.01
CA PHE A 24 46.43 -7.22 -22.86
C PHE A 24 44.91 -7.28 -23.00
N THR A 25 44.36 -6.95 -24.18
CA THR A 25 42.91 -7.01 -24.40
C THR A 25 42.36 -8.42 -24.28
N ILE A 26 43.04 -9.41 -24.87
CA ILE A 26 42.65 -10.82 -24.81
C ILE A 26 42.75 -11.34 -23.38
N SER A 27 43.82 -11.01 -22.65
CA SER A 27 43.99 -11.42 -21.25
C SER A 27 42.86 -10.89 -20.36
N PHE A 28 42.55 -9.59 -20.45
CA PHE A 28 41.44 -8.99 -19.68
C PHE A 28 40.08 -9.54 -20.09
N ALA A 29 39.83 -9.76 -21.40
CA ALA A 29 38.60 -10.38 -21.86
C ALA A 29 38.44 -11.81 -21.32
N LEU A 30 39.52 -12.59 -21.26
CA LEU A 30 39.53 -13.94 -20.73
C LEU A 30 39.28 -13.95 -19.21
N VAL A 31 39.90 -13.03 -18.45
CA VAL A 31 39.64 -12.86 -17.02
C VAL A 31 38.19 -12.49 -16.74
N PHE A 32 37.61 -11.54 -17.48
CA PHE A 32 36.20 -11.17 -17.33
C PHE A 32 35.24 -12.30 -17.72
N LEU A 33 35.59 -13.08 -18.74
CA LEU A 33 34.82 -14.24 -19.15
C LEU A 33 34.86 -15.33 -18.07
N LEU A 34 36.04 -15.66 -17.54
CA LEU A 34 36.18 -16.59 -16.42
C LEU A 34 35.41 -16.12 -15.19
N TYR A 35 35.52 -14.83 -14.86
CA TYR A 35 34.74 -14.23 -13.76
C TYR A 35 33.24 -14.41 -13.97
N SER A 36 32.74 -14.21 -15.19
CA SER A 36 31.33 -14.40 -15.52
C SER A 36 30.85 -15.86 -15.37
N PHE A 37 31.73 -16.85 -15.41
CA PHE A 37 31.39 -18.25 -15.14
C PHE A 37 31.46 -18.60 -13.65
N ILE A 38 32.26 -17.88 -12.87
CA ILE A 38 32.39 -18.07 -11.42
C ILE A 38 31.32 -17.29 -10.64
N ALA A 39 30.89 -16.13 -11.16
CA ALA A 39 29.86 -15.32 -10.54
C ALA A 39 28.52 -16.07 -10.50
N THR A 40 27.88 -16.08 -9.32
CA THR A 40 26.62 -16.77 -9.10
C THR A 40 25.51 -16.18 -9.98
N PRO A 41 24.75 -17.01 -10.72
CA PRO A 41 23.61 -16.52 -11.48
C PRO A 41 22.55 -15.94 -10.55
N VAL A 42 21.97 -14.81 -10.94
CA VAL A 42 20.86 -14.16 -10.23
C VAL A 42 19.66 -14.11 -11.16
N TYR A 43 18.54 -14.55 -10.62
CA TYR A 43 17.25 -14.66 -11.28
C TYR A 43 16.29 -13.62 -10.71
N VAL A 44 15.47 -13.02 -11.57
CA VAL A 44 14.50 -12.00 -11.20
C VAL A 44 13.10 -12.56 -11.43
N SER A 45 12.29 -12.62 -10.38
CA SER A 45 10.85 -12.90 -10.49
C SER A 45 10.07 -11.61 -10.30
N THR A 46 9.04 -11.40 -11.11
CA THR A 46 8.19 -10.21 -11.04
C THR A 46 6.73 -10.60 -10.79
N GLY A 47 6.06 -9.89 -9.89
CA GLY A 47 4.64 -10.00 -9.61
C GLY A 47 3.96 -8.65 -9.76
N ARG A 48 2.71 -8.65 -10.21
CA ARG A 48 1.94 -7.42 -10.47
C ARG A 48 0.58 -7.48 -9.80
N LEU A 49 0.26 -6.40 -9.09
CA LEU A 49 -0.97 -6.25 -8.33
C LEU A 49 -1.67 -4.98 -8.78
N LEU A 50 -2.97 -5.09 -9.01
CA LEU A 50 -3.83 -3.94 -9.22
C LEU A 50 -4.61 -3.67 -7.92
N PRO A 51 -4.49 -2.49 -7.31
CA PRO A 51 -5.38 -2.15 -6.22
C PRO A 51 -6.82 -2.18 -6.73
N SER A 52 -7.69 -2.93 -6.04
CA SER A 52 -9.12 -2.88 -6.33
C SER A 52 -9.63 -1.49 -5.96
N VAL A 53 -10.05 -0.73 -6.95
CA VAL A 53 -10.74 0.55 -6.75
C VAL A 53 -12.08 0.29 -6.06
N SER A 54 -12.10 0.26 -4.72
CA SER A 54 -13.33 0.24 -3.93
C SER A 54 -14.01 1.62 -3.99
N GLY A 55 -14.63 1.90 -5.14
CA GLY A 55 -15.84 2.71 -5.43
C GLY A 55 -16.18 4.04 -4.72
N SER A 56 -15.42 4.54 -3.75
CA SER A 56 -15.90 5.59 -2.83
C SER A 56 -15.14 6.91 -2.90
N SER A 57 -13.89 6.94 -3.38
CA SER A 57 -13.10 8.17 -3.52
C SER A 57 -13.34 8.86 -4.87
N LEU A 58 -13.44 8.10 -5.96
CA LEU A 58 -13.59 8.64 -7.32
C LEU A 58 -14.99 9.21 -7.61
N SER A 59 -16.03 8.63 -7.01
CA SER A 59 -17.43 9.03 -7.16
C SER A 59 -17.74 10.36 -6.48
N SER A 60 -17.11 10.65 -5.32
CA SER A 60 -17.28 11.90 -4.58
C SER A 60 -16.53 13.10 -5.17
N LEU A 61 -15.47 12.86 -5.95
CA LEU A 61 -14.73 13.91 -6.65
C LEU A 61 -15.38 14.25 -7.99
N ALA A 62 -15.97 13.25 -8.66
CA ALA A 62 -16.71 13.44 -9.91
C ALA A 62 -17.95 14.34 -9.74
N THR A 63 -18.62 14.30 -8.59
CA THR A 63 -19.80 15.14 -8.31
C THR A 63 -19.48 16.60 -8.00
N ILE A 64 -18.26 16.91 -7.53
CA ILE A 64 -17.84 18.30 -7.25
C ILE A 64 -17.27 18.96 -8.52
N ILE A 65 -16.65 18.17 -9.40
CA ILE A 65 -15.96 18.68 -10.61
C ILE A 65 -16.87 18.62 -11.85
N GLY A 66 -17.90 17.77 -11.85
CA GLY A 66 -18.82 17.56 -12.96
C GLY A 66 -19.53 18.81 -13.52
N PRO A 67 -19.90 19.84 -12.72
CA PRO A 67 -20.54 21.03 -13.27
C PRO A 67 -19.58 22.04 -13.94
N LEU A 68 -18.27 21.94 -13.71
CA LEU A 68 -17.28 22.94 -14.19
C LEU A 68 -16.48 22.48 -15.41
N ALA A 69 -16.41 21.18 -15.67
CA ALA A 69 -15.68 20.64 -16.80
C ALA A 69 -16.59 19.65 -17.53
N GLY A 70 -17.21 20.12 -18.63
CA GLY A 70 -18.04 19.29 -19.50
C GLY A 70 -17.36 17.94 -19.81
N GLY A 71 -18.17 16.89 -19.70
CA GLY A 71 -17.78 15.48 -19.64
C GLY A 71 -16.56 15.05 -20.45
N GLY A 72 -15.63 14.37 -19.77
CA GLY A 72 -14.51 13.66 -20.37
C GLY A 72 -13.42 13.36 -19.34
N ALA A 73 -12.84 12.17 -19.44
CA ALA A 73 -11.77 11.64 -18.61
C ALA A 73 -10.68 12.68 -18.26
N GLU A 74 -10.26 12.68 -16.99
CA GLU A 74 -9.17 13.45 -16.40
C GLU A 74 -9.11 14.94 -16.75
N SER A 75 -9.52 15.80 -15.81
CA SER A 75 -9.30 17.24 -15.94
C SER A 75 -7.81 17.55 -16.13
N ARG A 76 -7.48 18.43 -17.09
CA ARG A 76 -6.10 18.88 -17.38
C ARG A 76 -5.36 19.41 -16.14
N ILE A 77 -6.11 19.88 -15.14
CA ILE A 77 -5.60 20.37 -13.87
C ILE A 77 -5.00 19.23 -13.04
N THR A 78 -5.64 18.05 -13.02
CA THR A 78 -5.16 16.87 -12.28
C THR A 78 -3.85 16.33 -12.86
N ARG A 79 -3.73 16.29 -14.20
CA ARG A 79 -2.46 15.94 -14.87
C ARG A 79 -1.35 16.96 -14.59
N MET A 80 -1.68 18.25 -14.58
CA MET A 80 -0.72 19.31 -14.32
C MET A 80 -0.25 19.32 -12.85
N ALA A 81 -1.13 19.01 -11.90
CA ALA A 81 -0.78 18.88 -10.48
C ALA A 81 0.15 17.69 -10.20
N ARG A 82 -0.08 16.54 -10.85
CA ARG A 82 0.83 15.38 -10.77
C ARG A 82 2.20 15.67 -11.42
N ALA A 83 2.21 16.30 -12.58
CA ALA A 83 3.46 16.69 -13.25
C ALA A 83 4.28 17.72 -12.44
N ALA A 84 3.62 18.50 -11.58
CA ALA A 84 4.24 19.46 -10.67
C ALA A 84 4.61 18.88 -9.29
N GLY A 85 4.45 17.56 -9.06
CA GLY A 85 4.82 16.92 -7.80
C GLY A 85 3.92 17.26 -6.60
N LEU A 86 2.76 17.87 -6.82
CA LEU A 86 1.80 18.19 -5.76
C LEU A 86 0.93 16.96 -5.47
N ALA A 87 1.37 16.15 -4.51
CA ALA A 87 0.70 14.92 -4.10
C ALA A 87 -0.62 15.23 -3.34
N LEU A 88 -1.74 15.11 -4.04
CA LEU A 88 -3.08 15.13 -3.44
C LEU A 88 -3.41 13.72 -2.90
N GLY A 89 -2.87 13.39 -1.73
CA GLY A 89 -3.13 12.12 -1.02
C GLY A 89 -2.37 10.91 -1.58
N ALA A 90 -2.02 9.96 -0.69
CA ALA A 90 -1.40 8.70 -1.08
C ALA A 90 -2.39 7.84 -1.87
N SER A 91 -1.94 7.29 -3.00
CA SER A 91 -2.75 6.41 -3.83
C SER A 91 -2.97 5.05 -3.16
N SER A 92 -3.93 4.23 -3.63
CA SER A 92 -4.14 2.89 -3.06
C SER A 92 -2.90 2.00 -3.28
N GLY A 93 -2.22 2.15 -4.42
CA GLY A 93 -0.96 1.49 -4.69
C GLY A 93 0.16 1.90 -3.73
N ASP A 94 0.23 3.18 -3.33
CA ASP A 94 1.21 3.67 -2.36
C ASP A 94 1.01 3.07 -0.96
N ILE A 95 -0.26 2.88 -0.56
CA ILE A 95 -0.59 2.22 0.70
C ILE A 95 -0.18 0.75 0.65
N MET A 96 -0.49 0.05 -0.45
CA MET A 96 -0.11 -1.35 -0.63
C MET A 96 1.41 -1.55 -0.66
N SER A 97 2.15 -0.68 -1.36
CA SER A 97 3.62 -0.73 -1.42
C SER A 97 4.24 -0.50 -0.04
N ALA A 98 3.74 0.48 0.73
CA ALA A 98 4.18 0.71 2.11
C ALA A 98 3.88 -0.48 3.03
N VAL A 99 2.73 -1.14 2.86
CA VAL A 99 2.37 -2.34 3.61
C VAL A 99 3.29 -3.52 3.27
N LEU A 100 3.59 -3.75 1.98
CA LEU A 100 4.54 -4.77 1.53
C LEU A 100 5.96 -4.56 2.07
N GLN A 101 6.38 -3.30 2.20
CA GLN A 101 7.67 -2.92 2.79
C GLN A 101 7.66 -2.97 4.34
N SER A 102 6.53 -3.23 4.97
CA SER A 102 6.45 -3.30 6.43
C SER A 102 7.18 -4.53 6.98
N ARG A 103 7.80 -4.37 8.15
CA ARG A 103 8.51 -5.44 8.87
C ARG A 103 7.63 -6.69 9.07
N THR A 104 6.34 -6.50 9.36
CA THR A 104 5.38 -7.59 9.58
C THR A 104 5.27 -8.51 8.36
N ILE A 105 5.16 -7.94 7.15
CA ILE A 105 5.06 -8.74 5.93
C ILE A 105 6.40 -9.39 5.59
N GLN A 106 7.51 -8.67 5.78
CA GLN A 106 8.84 -9.21 5.52
C GLN A 106 9.18 -10.40 6.44
N GLU A 107 8.85 -10.31 7.73
CA GLU A 107 9.02 -11.43 8.68
C GLU A 107 8.12 -12.62 8.30
N TYR A 108 6.88 -12.37 7.89
CA TYR A 108 5.99 -13.41 7.37
C TYR A 108 6.61 -14.13 6.16
N VAL A 109 7.18 -13.39 5.22
CA VAL A 109 7.87 -13.96 4.05
C VAL A 109 9.10 -14.76 4.45
N ILE A 110 9.91 -14.26 5.41
CA ILE A 110 11.08 -14.98 5.93
C ILE A 110 10.70 -16.34 6.50
N ASP A 111 9.64 -16.39 7.30
CA ASP A 111 9.19 -17.62 7.94
C ASP A 111 8.60 -18.61 6.92
N GLN A 112 7.70 -18.16 6.03
CA GLN A 112 7.02 -19.03 5.06
C GLN A 112 7.95 -19.57 3.95
N CYS A 113 8.95 -18.78 3.55
CA CYS A 113 9.98 -19.21 2.60
C CYS A 113 11.16 -19.89 3.28
N SER A 114 11.20 -19.98 4.61
CA SER A 114 12.32 -20.55 5.38
C SER A 114 13.67 -19.95 4.97
N LEU A 115 13.73 -18.63 4.79
CA LEU A 115 14.89 -17.93 4.23
C LEU A 115 16.16 -18.08 5.09
N ALA A 116 16.01 -18.30 6.39
CA ALA A 116 17.13 -18.63 7.28
C ALA A 116 17.92 -19.86 6.80
N GLN A 117 17.22 -20.91 6.35
CA GLN A 117 17.86 -22.13 5.84
C GLN A 117 18.47 -21.91 4.45
N HIS A 118 17.75 -21.20 3.58
CA HIS A 118 18.19 -20.90 2.21
C HIS A 118 19.48 -20.08 2.17
N TYR A 119 19.54 -19.02 2.98
CA TYR A 119 20.73 -18.17 3.08
C TYR A 119 21.78 -18.69 4.06
N ARG A 120 21.50 -19.79 4.77
CA ARG A 120 22.37 -20.40 5.80
C ARG A 120 22.73 -19.44 6.93
N ILE A 121 21.75 -18.64 7.37
CA ILE A 121 21.89 -17.67 8.47
C ILE A 121 21.10 -18.20 9.67
N PRO A 122 21.67 -18.23 10.88
CA PRO A 122 20.94 -18.69 12.06
C PRO A 122 19.72 -17.81 12.31
N ARG A 123 18.58 -18.43 12.64
CA ARG A 123 17.30 -17.71 12.86
C ARG A 123 17.38 -16.64 13.94
N LYS A 124 18.38 -16.66 14.83
CA LYS A 124 18.59 -15.60 15.84
C LYS A 124 18.98 -14.25 15.21
N GLU A 125 19.51 -14.26 13.99
CA GLU A 125 19.98 -13.07 13.26
C GLU A 125 18.95 -12.62 12.22
N ILE A 126 17.69 -12.46 12.63
CA ILE A 126 16.58 -12.08 11.73
C ILE A 126 16.87 -10.75 11.02
N ASP A 127 17.49 -9.80 11.71
CA ASP A 127 17.77 -8.47 11.14
C ASP A 127 18.74 -8.53 9.94
N ASP A 128 19.66 -9.49 9.91
CA ASP A 128 20.57 -9.67 8.76
C ASP A 128 19.86 -10.33 7.57
N ILE A 129 18.93 -11.26 7.85
CA ILE A 129 18.05 -11.83 6.82
C ILE A 129 17.14 -10.74 6.23
N LEU A 130 16.58 -9.87 7.07
CA LEU A 130 15.76 -8.74 6.65
C LEU A 130 16.54 -7.78 5.74
N LYS A 131 17.79 -7.43 6.09
CA LYS A 131 18.63 -6.58 5.23
C LYS A 131 18.84 -7.21 3.85
N ILE A 132 19.12 -8.51 3.79
CA ILE A 132 19.28 -9.24 2.53
C ILE A 132 17.98 -9.18 1.72
N LEU A 133 16.84 -9.51 2.35
CA LEU A 133 15.54 -9.50 1.69
C LEU A 133 15.15 -8.12 1.16
N ILE A 134 15.36 -7.06 1.95
CA ILE A 134 15.12 -5.67 1.55
C ILE A 134 16.00 -5.29 0.36
N SER A 135 17.27 -5.64 0.38
CA SER A 135 18.19 -5.34 -0.74
C SER A 135 17.87 -6.13 -2.02
N ALA A 136 17.27 -7.32 -1.87
CA ALA A 136 16.90 -8.21 -2.95
C ALA A 136 15.52 -7.91 -3.55
N THR A 137 14.68 -7.17 -2.83
CA THR A 137 13.29 -6.88 -3.21
C THR A 137 13.13 -5.43 -3.62
N THR A 138 12.49 -5.17 -4.74
CA THR A 138 12.12 -3.83 -5.21
C THR A 138 10.60 -3.79 -5.36
N VAL A 139 9.97 -2.78 -4.77
CA VAL A 139 8.52 -2.58 -4.82
C VAL A 139 8.26 -1.17 -5.32
N ASP A 140 7.72 -1.07 -6.53
CA ASP A 140 7.44 0.20 -7.21
C ASP A 140 5.96 0.33 -7.55
N VAL A 141 5.45 1.55 -7.60
CA VAL A 141 4.08 1.87 -8.03
C VAL A 141 4.15 2.57 -9.38
N THR A 142 3.49 2.01 -10.39
CA THR A 142 3.46 2.62 -11.73
C THR A 142 2.52 3.83 -11.76
N PRO A 143 2.63 4.73 -12.76
CA PRO A 143 1.71 5.86 -12.91
C PRO A 143 0.22 5.47 -13.01
N GLU A 144 -0.06 4.23 -13.42
CA GLU A 144 -1.39 3.61 -13.49
C GLU A 144 -1.86 3.00 -12.15
N ASP A 145 -1.17 3.28 -11.04
CA ASP A 145 -1.43 2.75 -9.69
C ASP A 145 -1.19 1.24 -9.52
N MET A 146 -0.45 0.60 -10.43
CA MET A 146 -0.08 -0.82 -10.32
C MET A 146 1.10 -1.00 -9.38
N VAL A 147 1.02 -1.95 -8.45
CA VAL A 147 2.15 -2.32 -7.60
C VAL A 147 2.93 -3.46 -8.26
N VAL A 148 4.21 -3.22 -8.51
CA VAL A 148 5.13 -4.19 -9.10
C VAL A 148 6.13 -4.63 -8.03
N ILE A 149 6.21 -5.94 -7.80
CA ILE A 149 7.13 -6.56 -6.85
C ILE A 149 8.18 -7.33 -7.65
N GLU A 150 9.44 -6.94 -7.54
CA GLU A 150 10.56 -7.64 -8.17
C GLU A 150 11.47 -8.23 -7.09
N VAL A 151 11.79 -9.51 -7.19
CA VAL A 151 12.67 -10.20 -6.23
C VAL A 151 13.83 -10.86 -6.96
N LYS A 152 15.04 -10.66 -6.42
CA LYS A 152 16.30 -11.21 -6.94
C LYS A 152 16.81 -12.33 -6.04
N ASP A 153 16.95 -13.53 -6.59
CA ASP A 153 17.52 -14.68 -5.86
C ASP A 153 18.45 -15.50 -6.76
N ARG A 154 19.31 -16.32 -6.15
CA ARG A 154 20.16 -17.30 -6.84
C ARG A 154 19.36 -18.48 -7.39
N ASP A 155 18.21 -18.78 -6.79
CA ASP A 155 17.30 -19.82 -7.25
C ASP A 155 16.04 -19.21 -7.88
N SER A 156 15.70 -19.65 -9.09
CA SER A 156 14.52 -19.17 -9.82
C SER A 156 13.22 -19.57 -9.15
N GLN A 157 13.18 -20.75 -8.50
CA GLN A 157 12.00 -21.19 -7.77
C GLN A 157 11.82 -20.39 -6.48
N MET A 158 12.91 -20.13 -5.75
CA MET A 158 12.85 -19.29 -4.55
C MET A 158 12.42 -17.86 -4.87
N ALA A 159 12.95 -17.25 -5.95
CA ALA A 159 12.53 -15.91 -6.38
C ALA A 159 11.00 -15.83 -6.61
N LYS A 160 10.44 -16.79 -7.34
CA LYS A 160 8.98 -16.91 -7.52
C LYS A 160 8.25 -17.08 -6.19
N ARG A 161 8.72 -18.02 -5.36
CA ARG A 161 8.09 -18.33 -4.08
C ARG A 161 8.03 -17.10 -3.17
N ILE A 162 9.09 -16.30 -3.13
CA ILE A 162 9.13 -15.06 -2.34
C ILE A 162 8.07 -14.07 -2.87
N VAL A 163 7.99 -13.84 -4.19
CA VAL A 163 6.97 -12.97 -4.78
C VAL A 163 5.55 -13.46 -4.45
N ASP A 164 5.26 -14.75 -4.66
CA ASP A 164 3.95 -15.33 -4.38
C ASP A 164 3.59 -15.23 -2.88
N THR A 165 4.60 -15.36 -2.00
CA THR A 165 4.43 -15.20 -0.56
C THR A 165 4.18 -13.75 -0.15
N TYR A 166 4.80 -12.77 -0.81
CA TYR A 166 4.48 -11.35 -0.61
C TYR A 166 3.02 -11.06 -0.97
N ILE A 167 2.57 -11.55 -2.12
CA ILE A 167 1.19 -11.39 -2.59
C ILE A 167 0.21 -12.00 -1.58
N THR A 168 0.47 -13.25 -1.15
CA THR A 168 -0.36 -13.97 -0.18
C THR A 168 -0.33 -13.32 1.20
N GLY A 169 0.84 -12.82 1.62
CA GLY A 169 1.02 -12.10 2.88
C GLY A 169 0.26 -10.78 2.90
N LEU A 170 0.27 -10.04 1.79
CA LEU A 170 -0.53 -8.83 1.63
C LEU A 170 -2.03 -9.14 1.66
N ASP A 171 -2.49 -10.14 0.90
CA ASP A 171 -3.90 -10.57 0.91
C ASP A 171 -4.36 -10.98 2.31
N SER A 172 -3.55 -11.78 3.02
CA SER A 172 -3.81 -12.20 4.40
C SER A 172 -3.82 -11.02 5.36
N PHE A 173 -2.88 -10.08 5.22
CA PHE A 173 -2.82 -8.87 6.04
C PHE A 173 -4.07 -8.01 5.83
N LEU A 174 -4.50 -7.81 4.59
CA LEU A 174 -5.70 -7.04 4.26
C LEU A 174 -6.98 -7.73 4.78
N LYS A 175 -7.07 -9.06 4.71
CA LYS A 175 -8.19 -9.84 5.27
C LYS A 175 -8.21 -9.83 6.80
N GLN A 176 -7.04 -9.94 7.45
CA GLN A 176 -6.91 -10.05 8.90
C GLN A 176 -7.02 -8.68 9.60
N ARG A 177 -6.41 -7.64 9.04
CA ARG A 177 -6.49 -6.25 9.53
C ARG A 177 -7.72 -5.51 9.03
N GLY A 178 -8.37 -6.04 7.99
CA GLY A 178 -9.63 -5.56 7.48
C GLY A 178 -10.78 -5.80 8.45
N MET A 179 -10.84 -5.03 9.53
CA MET A 179 -12.15 -4.53 9.94
C MET A 179 -12.52 -3.49 8.88
N THR A 180 -13.08 -3.97 7.76
CA THR A 180 -13.54 -3.11 6.68
C THR A 180 -14.66 -2.20 7.22
N GLN A 181 -14.89 -1.07 6.56
CA GLN A 181 -16.00 -0.19 6.93
C GLN A 181 -17.32 -0.99 6.98
N GLY A 182 -17.61 -1.80 5.94
CA GLY A 182 -18.76 -2.69 5.92
C GLY A 182 -18.84 -3.67 7.10
N LYS A 183 -17.72 -4.28 7.53
CA LYS A 183 -17.71 -5.19 8.69
C LYS A 183 -18.03 -4.48 10.00
N TYR A 184 -17.50 -3.26 10.21
CA TYR A 184 -17.82 -2.47 11.40
C TYR A 184 -19.30 -2.06 11.41
N GLU A 185 -19.82 -1.59 10.28
CA GLU A 185 -21.22 -1.20 10.12
C GLU A 185 -22.16 -2.38 10.39
N ARG A 186 -21.87 -3.58 9.84
CA ARG A 186 -22.66 -4.79 10.10
C ARG A 186 -22.70 -5.12 11.59
N ILE A 187 -21.54 -5.21 12.26
CA ILE A 187 -21.46 -5.57 13.69
C ILE A 187 -22.19 -4.56 14.57
N PHE A 188 -22.10 -3.27 14.23
CA PHE A 188 -22.79 -2.23 14.98
C PHE A 188 -24.31 -2.33 14.81
N LEU A 189 -24.79 -2.48 13.56
CA LEU A 189 -26.21 -2.60 13.26
C LEU A 189 -26.81 -3.90 13.81
N GLU A 190 -26.08 -5.02 13.78
CA GLU A 190 -26.48 -6.28 14.40
C GLU A 190 -26.87 -6.10 15.88
N LYS A 191 -26.05 -5.39 16.64
CA LYS A 191 -26.32 -5.08 18.05
C LYS A 191 -27.55 -4.19 18.21
N ARG A 192 -27.71 -3.18 17.33
CA ARG A 192 -28.86 -2.26 17.38
C ARG A 192 -30.18 -2.94 16.99
N VAL A 193 -30.15 -3.84 16.00
CA VAL A 193 -31.31 -4.64 15.57
C VAL A 193 -31.76 -5.56 16.70
N ALA A 194 -30.83 -6.29 17.33
CA ALA A 194 -31.17 -7.15 18.47
C ALA A 194 -31.78 -6.38 19.66
N GLU A 195 -31.23 -5.19 19.95
CA GLU A 195 -31.78 -4.29 20.98
C GLU A 195 -33.18 -3.81 20.59
N ALA A 196 -33.37 -3.34 19.35
CA ALA A 196 -34.67 -2.89 18.84
C ALA A 196 -35.73 -4.01 18.82
N GLU A 197 -35.35 -5.23 18.44
CA GLU A 197 -36.24 -6.41 18.47
C GLU A 197 -36.70 -6.70 19.91
N SER A 198 -35.78 -6.66 20.87
CA SER A 198 -36.13 -6.90 22.28
C SER A 198 -37.08 -5.83 22.82
N VAL A 199 -36.85 -4.56 22.49
CA VAL A 199 -37.69 -3.44 22.91
C VAL A 199 -39.07 -3.51 22.24
N MET A 200 -39.12 -3.82 20.94
CA MET A 200 -40.37 -3.99 20.19
C MET A 200 -41.26 -5.05 20.83
N LYS A 201 -40.71 -6.24 21.15
CA LYS A 201 -41.46 -7.33 21.81
C LYS A 201 -42.08 -6.90 23.15
N VAL A 202 -41.33 -6.15 23.96
CA VAL A 202 -41.83 -5.63 25.25
C VAL A 202 -43.05 -4.70 25.06
N TYR A 203 -43.00 -3.82 24.06
CA TYR A 203 -44.15 -2.95 23.75
C TYR A 203 -45.32 -3.71 23.14
N GLU A 204 -45.06 -4.72 22.28
CA GLU A 204 -46.11 -5.59 21.73
C GLU A 204 -46.84 -6.37 22.82
N ASP A 205 -46.09 -6.96 23.76
CA ASP A 205 -46.66 -7.66 24.92
C ASP A 205 -47.48 -6.69 25.78
N SER A 206 -46.96 -5.48 26.03
CA SER A 206 -47.69 -4.43 26.77
C SER A 206 -49.02 -4.04 26.09
N LEU A 207 -49.03 -3.93 24.76
CA LEU A 207 -50.24 -3.65 24.00
C LEU A 207 -51.24 -4.81 24.09
N ARG A 208 -50.76 -6.04 23.92
CA ARG A 208 -51.58 -7.25 24.01
C ARG A 208 -52.23 -7.35 25.40
N ASP A 209 -51.44 -7.18 26.45
CA ASP A 209 -51.91 -7.31 27.83
C ASP A 209 -52.94 -6.22 28.16
N PHE A 210 -52.74 -4.99 27.66
CA PHE A 210 -53.71 -3.90 27.78
C PHE A 210 -55.01 -4.18 27.03
N GLN A 211 -54.93 -4.72 25.80
CA GLN A 211 -56.10 -5.12 25.01
C GLN A 211 -56.93 -6.21 25.70
N ILE A 212 -56.26 -7.20 26.30
CA ILE A 212 -56.93 -8.29 27.03
C ILE A 212 -57.63 -7.75 28.28
N ALA A 213 -56.94 -6.92 29.06
CA ALA A 213 -57.46 -6.39 30.33
C ALA A 213 -58.69 -5.48 30.13
N HIS A 214 -58.68 -4.63 29.11
CA HIS A 214 -59.69 -3.60 28.92
C HIS A 214 -60.67 -3.86 27.76
N LYS A 215 -60.50 -4.94 26.98
CA LYS A 215 -61.38 -5.35 25.86
C LYS A 215 -61.65 -4.23 24.83
N ILE A 216 -60.62 -3.44 24.52
CA ILE A 216 -60.70 -2.29 23.61
C ILE A 216 -60.47 -2.73 22.16
N ILE A 217 -61.24 -2.15 21.23
CA ILE A 217 -61.15 -2.44 19.79
C ILE A 217 -60.53 -1.24 19.06
N LEU A 218 -59.86 -1.55 17.95
CA LEU A 218 -58.89 -0.79 17.17
C LEU A 218 -59.15 0.72 17.01
N PRO A 219 -58.08 1.54 16.89
CA PRO A 219 -58.22 2.95 16.52
C PRO A 219 -58.87 3.10 15.14
N ASN A 220 -59.51 4.24 14.89
CA ASN A 220 -60.00 4.59 13.54
C ASN A 220 -58.81 4.68 12.54
N GLU A 221 -59.08 4.44 11.26
CA GLU A 221 -58.03 4.39 10.22
C GLU A 221 -57.23 5.70 10.12
N GLU A 222 -57.86 6.85 10.36
CA GLU A 222 -57.19 8.16 10.37
C GLU A 222 -56.11 8.27 11.45
N VAL A 223 -56.39 7.81 12.68
CA VAL A 223 -55.38 7.79 13.78
C VAL A 223 -54.26 6.82 13.44
N LYS A 224 -54.56 5.65 12.85
CA LYS A 224 -53.53 4.68 12.46
C LYS A 224 -52.55 5.29 11.45
N VAL A 225 -53.05 5.98 10.42
CA VAL A 225 -52.24 6.62 9.38
C VAL A 225 -51.38 7.77 9.94
N ALA A 226 -51.93 8.55 10.87
CA ALA A 226 -51.19 9.61 11.52
C ALA A 226 -50.05 9.05 12.41
N ILE A 227 -50.34 7.98 13.17
CA ILE A 227 -49.36 7.29 14.00
C ILE A 227 -48.27 6.63 13.15
N SER A 228 -48.61 5.98 12.04
CA SER A 228 -47.62 5.35 11.16
C SER A 228 -46.70 6.39 10.54
N SER A 229 -47.23 7.53 10.08
CA SER A 229 -46.43 8.62 9.53
C SER A 229 -45.45 9.21 10.56
N TYR A 230 -45.92 9.38 11.81
CA TYR A 230 -45.06 9.80 12.92
C TYR A 230 -43.98 8.75 13.24
N ALA A 231 -44.38 7.47 13.30
CA ALA A 231 -43.48 6.35 13.58
C ALA A 231 -42.37 6.25 12.54
N GLN A 232 -42.69 6.37 11.25
CA GLN A 232 -41.72 6.38 10.15
C GLN A 232 -40.73 7.54 10.26
N LEU A 233 -41.21 8.76 10.55
CA LEU A 233 -40.33 9.91 10.71
C LEU A 233 -39.40 9.75 11.92
N LYS A 234 -39.91 9.19 13.03
CA LYS A 234 -39.14 8.92 14.23
C LYS A 234 -38.12 7.79 14.03
N ALA A 235 -38.48 6.73 13.30
CA ALA A 235 -37.57 5.66 12.91
C ALA A 235 -36.41 6.19 12.05
N LEU A 236 -36.74 7.06 11.09
CA LEU A 236 -35.73 7.68 10.22
C LEU A 236 -34.80 8.62 11.00
N LEU A 237 -35.33 9.41 11.94
CA LEU A 237 -34.49 10.20 12.86
C LEU A 237 -33.55 9.30 13.67
N TYR A 238 -34.09 8.24 14.28
CA TYR A 238 -33.32 7.31 15.11
C TYR A 238 -32.17 6.66 14.31
N ALA A 239 -32.45 6.26 13.07
CA ALA A 239 -31.43 5.71 12.20
C ALA A 239 -30.34 6.72 11.83
N LYS A 240 -30.70 8.00 11.61
CA LYS A 240 -29.72 9.08 11.39
C LYS A 240 -28.85 9.33 12.63
N GLU A 241 -29.42 9.23 13.84
CA GLU A 241 -28.65 9.33 15.09
C GLU A 241 -27.69 8.15 15.27
N ILE A 242 -28.09 6.93 14.87
CA ILE A 242 -27.20 5.77 14.81
C ILE A 242 -26.08 6.00 13.79
N GLU A 243 -26.41 6.48 12.59
CA GLU A 243 -25.42 6.80 11.55
C GLU A 243 -24.41 7.83 12.06
N TYR A 244 -24.87 8.85 12.81
CA TYR A 244 -24.01 9.84 13.46
C TYR A 244 -23.06 9.18 14.45
N LYS A 245 -23.61 8.37 15.36
CA LYS A 245 -22.87 7.73 16.44
C LYS A 245 -21.81 6.76 15.90
N MET A 246 -22.12 6.04 14.82
CA MET A 246 -21.15 5.22 14.11
C MET A 246 -20.03 6.09 13.51
N LYS A 247 -20.40 7.09 12.71
CA LYS A 247 -19.43 7.96 12.02
C LYS A 247 -18.55 8.75 12.98
N SER A 248 -19.08 9.20 14.11
CA SER A 248 -18.30 9.89 15.15
C SER A 248 -17.29 8.99 15.85
N SER A 249 -17.44 7.66 15.77
CA SER A 249 -16.48 6.73 16.36
C SER A 249 -15.15 6.69 15.62
N TYR A 250 -15.09 7.09 14.34
CA TYR A 250 -13.88 7.05 13.52
C TYR A 250 -13.55 8.36 12.78
N LEU A 251 -14.50 9.30 12.67
CA LEU A 251 -14.28 10.63 12.11
C LEU A 251 -14.16 11.67 13.23
N LYS A 252 -13.22 12.62 13.07
CA LYS A 252 -13.09 13.78 13.96
C LYS A 252 -14.30 14.72 13.82
N ALA A 253 -14.67 15.39 14.91
CA ALA A 253 -15.86 16.25 15.00
C ALA A 253 -15.96 17.34 13.91
N ASP A 254 -14.83 17.84 13.41
CA ASP A 254 -14.77 18.91 12.41
C ASP A 254 -14.91 18.42 10.95
N ASN A 255 -15.11 17.11 10.73
CA ASN A 255 -15.28 16.58 9.38
C ASN A 255 -16.59 17.11 8.75
N PRO A 256 -16.57 17.68 7.52
CA PRO A 256 -17.76 18.19 6.84
C PRO A 256 -18.93 17.19 6.77
N ARG A 257 -18.65 15.89 6.67
CA ARG A 257 -19.67 14.83 6.64
C ARG A 257 -20.44 14.70 7.96
N LEU A 258 -19.78 14.91 9.10
CA LEU A 258 -20.44 14.88 10.41
C LEU A 258 -21.27 16.14 10.66
N ILE A 259 -20.79 17.30 10.20
CA ILE A 259 -21.52 18.56 10.28
C ILE A 259 -22.81 18.46 9.48
N ASP A 260 -22.75 17.92 8.26
CA ASP A 260 -23.93 17.75 7.43
C ASP A 260 -24.96 16.83 8.09
N LEU A 261 -24.53 15.68 8.61
CA LEU A 261 -25.40 14.74 9.27
C LEU A 261 -26.06 15.34 10.53
N LYS A 262 -25.31 16.13 11.31
CA LYS A 262 -25.84 16.86 12.47
C LYS A 262 -26.91 17.88 12.06
N ARG A 263 -26.73 18.57 10.93
CA ARG A 263 -27.76 19.48 10.36
C ARG A 263 -29.01 18.70 9.95
N GLN A 264 -28.86 17.54 9.30
CA GLN A 264 -29.99 16.69 8.93
C GLN A 264 -30.78 16.24 10.17
N ILE A 265 -30.10 15.76 11.22
CA ILE A 265 -30.72 15.36 12.49
C ILE A 265 -31.50 16.52 13.10
N ALA A 266 -30.91 17.73 13.14
CA ALA A 266 -31.60 18.91 13.64
C ALA A 266 -32.85 19.26 12.82
N ALA A 267 -32.81 19.08 11.49
CA ALA A 267 -33.96 19.30 10.62
C ALA A 267 -35.09 18.28 10.89
N TYR A 268 -34.77 16.99 11.06
CA TYR A 268 -35.75 15.96 11.41
C TYR A 268 -36.36 16.21 12.81
N LYS A 269 -35.56 16.60 13.79
CA LYS A 269 -36.06 16.98 15.12
C LYS A 269 -37.02 18.15 15.06
N ARG A 270 -36.74 19.18 14.23
CA ARG A 270 -37.66 20.30 14.03
C ARG A 270 -38.98 19.86 13.39
N LYS A 271 -38.94 18.98 12.38
CA LYS A 271 -40.16 18.44 11.75
C LYS A 271 -41.00 17.63 12.74
N LEU A 272 -40.37 16.80 13.58
CA LEU A 272 -41.08 16.08 14.65
C LEU A 272 -41.67 17.05 15.67
N ALA A 273 -40.90 18.05 16.09
CA ALA A 273 -41.39 19.08 17.00
C ALA A 273 -42.57 19.87 16.42
N GLU A 274 -42.62 20.10 15.10
CA GLU A 274 -43.78 20.73 14.45
C GLU A 274 -45.03 19.85 14.54
N ILE A 275 -44.87 18.53 14.34
CA ILE A 275 -45.96 17.55 14.50
C ILE A 275 -46.41 17.49 15.97
N GLU A 276 -45.48 17.56 16.92
CA GLU A 276 -45.78 17.51 18.36
C GLU A 276 -46.36 18.84 18.89
N SER A 277 -45.98 19.98 18.31
CA SER A 277 -46.32 21.33 18.78
C SER A 277 -47.66 21.86 18.24
N LYS A 278 -48.26 21.26 17.21
CA LYS A 278 -49.59 21.67 16.71
C LYS A 278 -50.71 21.23 17.68
N GLN A 279 -50.82 22.06 18.72
CA GLN A 279 -51.80 22.19 19.81
C GLN A 279 -51.88 21.11 20.90
N ASN A 280 -51.18 21.45 21.98
CA ASN A 280 -51.20 20.89 23.31
C ASN A 280 -52.48 21.28 24.07
N VAL A 281 -53.55 20.51 23.91
CA VAL A 281 -54.70 20.51 24.85
C VAL A 281 -55.05 19.06 25.19
N ASN A 282 -54.36 18.53 26.21
CA ASN A 282 -54.70 17.35 27.01
C ASN A 282 -54.69 15.95 26.37
N GLY A 283 -53.81 15.68 25.40
CA GLY A 283 -53.46 14.29 25.08
C GLY A 283 -52.99 14.08 23.66
N PHE A 284 -51.83 13.42 23.53
CA PHE A 284 -51.25 12.87 22.31
C PHE A 284 -50.74 13.90 21.28
N GLY A 285 -49.40 14.11 21.28
CA GLY A 285 -48.67 14.98 20.36
C GLY A 285 -48.54 14.41 18.94
N ILE A 286 -49.65 14.11 18.28
CA ILE A 286 -49.73 13.87 16.84
C ILE A 286 -50.64 14.96 16.29
N GLY A 287 -50.01 16.04 15.82
CA GLY A 287 -50.63 17.34 15.59
C GLY A 287 -51.94 17.29 14.81
N SER A 288 -52.91 18.06 15.30
CA SER A 288 -54.15 18.55 14.67
C SER A 288 -55.04 17.62 13.83
N ALA A 289 -54.68 16.36 13.54
CA ALA A 289 -55.42 15.51 12.62
C ALA A 289 -56.62 14.81 13.27
N VAL A 290 -56.66 14.73 14.60
CA VAL A 290 -57.69 13.98 15.32
C VAL A 290 -58.18 14.79 16.52
N PRO A 291 -59.44 15.28 16.51
CA PRO A 291 -60.05 15.87 17.69
C PRO A 291 -60.25 14.79 18.76
N LEU A 292 -59.39 14.77 19.78
CA LEU A 292 -59.49 13.84 20.92
C LEU A 292 -60.39 14.37 22.06
N LYS A 293 -61.04 15.51 21.85
CA LYS A 293 -61.96 16.13 22.81
C LYS A 293 -63.18 15.20 23.03
N GLY A 294 -63.13 14.39 24.08
CA GLY A 294 -64.17 13.42 24.44
C GLY A 294 -63.74 11.95 24.46
N PHE A 295 -62.46 11.64 24.20
CA PHE A 295 -61.94 10.27 24.32
C PHE A 295 -61.80 9.87 25.81
N PRO A 296 -62.25 8.67 26.23
CA PRO A 296 -62.00 8.15 27.58
C PRO A 296 -60.49 8.04 27.87
N ASP A 297 -60.07 8.28 29.12
CA ASP A 297 -58.66 8.22 29.53
C ASP A 297 -57.97 6.90 29.14
N ILE A 298 -58.72 5.79 29.24
CA ILE A 298 -58.29 4.44 28.86
C ILE A 298 -57.96 4.34 27.35
N GLY A 299 -58.71 5.04 26.50
CA GLY A 299 -58.45 5.10 25.06
C GLY A 299 -57.21 5.91 24.72
N LEU A 300 -56.91 6.97 25.50
CA LEU A 300 -55.66 7.73 25.34
C LEU A 300 -54.44 6.91 25.72
N GLU A 301 -54.54 6.10 26.77
CA GLU A 301 -53.47 5.18 27.17
C GLU A 301 -53.24 4.09 26.13
N TYR A 302 -54.31 3.50 25.59
CA TYR A 302 -54.23 2.58 24.46
C TYR A 302 -53.48 3.18 23.26
N LEU A 303 -53.83 4.42 22.88
CA LEU A 303 -53.18 5.11 21.76
C LEU A 303 -51.70 5.38 22.01
N ARG A 304 -51.29 5.64 23.26
CA ARG A 304 -49.87 5.80 23.62
C ARG A 304 -49.11 4.50 23.42
N ILE A 305 -49.62 3.39 23.97
CA ILE A 305 -48.97 2.09 23.83
C ILE A 305 -48.94 1.67 22.35
N TYR A 306 -50.05 1.83 21.62
CA TYR A 306 -50.11 1.55 20.19
C TYR A 306 -49.11 2.38 19.38
N ARG A 307 -48.96 3.67 19.69
CA ARG A 307 -47.95 4.52 19.06
C ARG A 307 -46.53 4.01 19.34
N ASP A 308 -46.25 3.66 20.58
CA ASP A 308 -44.92 3.21 20.98
C ASP A 308 -44.58 1.86 20.33
N VAL A 309 -45.54 0.95 20.18
CA VAL A 309 -45.40 -0.27 19.35
C VAL A 309 -45.04 0.11 17.91
N ARG A 310 -45.83 0.98 17.26
CA ARG A 310 -45.60 1.37 15.86
C ARG A 310 -44.25 2.03 15.64
N ILE A 311 -43.81 2.88 16.58
CA ILE A 311 -42.47 3.50 16.52
C ILE A 311 -41.38 2.42 16.56
N ASN A 312 -41.47 1.47 17.49
CA ASN A 312 -40.43 0.45 17.63
C ASN A 312 -40.45 -0.57 16.49
N GLU A 313 -41.63 -0.89 15.94
CA GLU A 313 -41.78 -1.72 14.73
C GLU A 313 -41.09 -1.07 13.52
N GLU A 314 -41.34 0.24 13.28
CA GLU A 314 -40.70 0.97 12.18
C GLU A 314 -39.19 1.13 12.40
N ILE A 315 -38.73 1.35 13.65
CA ILE A 315 -37.29 1.36 13.99
C ILE A 315 -36.66 0.01 13.67
N TYR A 316 -37.27 -1.09 14.12
CA TYR A 316 -36.77 -2.44 13.89
C TYR A 316 -36.70 -2.77 12.39
N SER A 317 -37.80 -2.54 11.66
CA SER A 317 -37.89 -2.77 10.22
C SER A 317 -36.81 -2.01 9.44
N TYR A 318 -36.63 -0.72 9.75
CA TYR A 318 -35.62 0.11 9.09
C TYR A 318 -34.19 -0.32 9.45
N LEU A 319 -33.92 -0.62 10.73
CA LEU A 319 -32.60 -1.09 11.15
C LEU A 319 -32.27 -2.46 10.55
N LEU A 320 -33.25 -3.35 10.43
CA LEU A 320 -33.09 -4.64 9.75
C LEU A 320 -32.73 -4.43 8.28
N GLN A 321 -33.42 -3.51 7.58
CA GLN A 321 -33.10 -3.16 6.22
C GLN A 321 -31.66 -2.62 6.09
N LEU A 322 -31.24 -1.74 6.99
CA LEU A 322 -29.86 -1.24 7.03
C LEU A 322 -28.84 -2.35 7.34
N TYR A 323 -29.17 -3.27 8.24
CA TYR A 323 -28.30 -4.40 8.59
C TYR A 323 -28.09 -5.32 7.39
N GLU A 324 -29.15 -5.65 6.65
CA GLU A 324 -29.03 -6.48 5.44
C GLU A 324 -28.24 -5.75 4.34
N GLN A 325 -28.44 -4.43 4.19
CA GLN A 325 -27.59 -3.62 3.31
C GLN A 325 -26.12 -3.63 3.76
N ALA A 326 -25.84 -3.49 5.05
CA ALA A 326 -24.48 -3.52 5.59
C ALA A 326 -23.83 -4.91 5.44
N LYS A 327 -24.61 -5.98 5.56
CA LYS A 327 -24.15 -7.36 5.29
C LYS A 327 -23.75 -7.54 3.82
N LEU A 328 -24.51 -6.97 2.89
CA LEU A 328 -24.13 -6.92 1.48
C LEU A 328 -22.89 -6.04 1.25
N SER A 329 -22.80 -4.91 1.93
CA SER A 329 -21.63 -4.01 1.86
C SER A 329 -20.37 -4.67 2.40
N GLU A 330 -20.42 -5.45 3.48
CA GLU A 330 -19.25 -6.20 3.99
C GLU A 330 -18.69 -7.16 2.93
N VAL A 331 -19.57 -7.88 2.23
CA VAL A 331 -19.18 -8.79 1.14
C VAL A 331 -18.60 -8.02 -0.05
N ARG A 332 -19.02 -6.77 -0.28
CA ARG A 332 -18.48 -5.90 -1.34
C ARG A 332 -17.20 -5.18 -0.95
N ASP A 333 -17.07 -4.81 0.32
CA ASP A 333 -15.96 -4.03 0.89
C ASP A 333 -14.77 -4.90 1.28
N THR A 334 -14.88 -6.22 1.24
CA THR A 334 -13.69 -7.09 1.32
C THR A 334 -12.76 -6.72 0.17
N PRO A 335 -11.55 -6.18 0.44
CA PRO A 335 -10.63 -5.81 -0.62
C PRO A 335 -10.23 -7.09 -1.35
N VAL A 336 -10.78 -7.30 -2.53
CA VAL A 336 -10.32 -8.36 -3.42
C VAL A 336 -9.02 -7.83 -4.01
N LEU A 337 -7.89 -8.30 -3.50
CA LEU A 337 -6.61 -8.08 -4.16
C LEU A 337 -6.74 -8.61 -5.60
N THR A 338 -6.83 -7.71 -6.59
CA THR A 338 -6.86 -8.13 -7.99
C THR A 338 -5.43 -8.43 -8.41
N ILE A 339 -5.06 -9.69 -8.25
CA ILE A 339 -3.75 -10.20 -8.65
C ILE A 339 -3.74 -10.27 -10.17
N LEU A 340 -2.90 -9.45 -10.80
CA LEU A 340 -2.75 -9.46 -12.25
C LEU A 340 -1.82 -10.59 -12.68
N ASP A 341 -0.63 -10.61 -12.08
CA ASP A 341 0.39 -11.63 -12.34
C ASP A 341 1.00 -12.12 -11.01
N TYR A 342 0.99 -13.43 -10.80
CA TYR A 342 1.84 -14.09 -9.79
C TYR A 342 3.31 -14.08 -10.24
N GLY A 343 4.23 -14.42 -9.32
CA GLY A 343 5.65 -14.53 -9.63
C GLY A 343 5.89 -15.49 -10.81
N ASN A 344 6.60 -15.03 -11.83
CA ASN A 344 7.01 -15.89 -12.94
C ASN A 344 8.28 -16.68 -12.59
N ILE A 345 8.46 -17.87 -13.16
CA ILE A 345 9.74 -18.60 -13.04
C ILE A 345 10.66 -18.08 -14.14
N PRO A 346 11.71 -17.29 -13.82
CA PRO A 346 12.62 -16.79 -14.83
C PRO A 346 13.42 -17.92 -15.47
N GLN A 347 13.35 -18.02 -16.80
CA GLN A 347 14.06 -19.05 -17.57
C GLN A 347 15.55 -18.71 -17.80
N ARG A 348 15.92 -17.43 -17.69
CA ARG A 348 17.29 -16.95 -17.92
C ARG A 348 17.74 -16.09 -16.74
N PRO A 349 19.01 -16.21 -16.32
CA PRO A 349 19.56 -15.34 -15.29
C PRO A 349 19.67 -13.90 -15.82
N ASP A 350 19.31 -12.92 -15.01
CA ASP A 350 19.47 -11.50 -15.34
C ASP A 350 20.92 -11.04 -15.14
N PHE A 351 21.65 -11.65 -14.20
CA PHE A 351 23.06 -11.38 -13.94
C PHE A 351 23.86 -12.67 -13.75
N PRO A 352 25.13 -12.76 -14.20
CA PRO A 352 25.85 -11.80 -15.05
C PRO A 352 25.48 -11.92 -16.54
N LYS A 353 25.30 -10.78 -17.23
CA LYS A 353 25.10 -10.73 -18.68
C LYS A 353 26.43 -11.03 -19.38
N LYS A 354 26.66 -12.29 -19.75
CA LYS A 354 27.92 -12.81 -20.31
C LYS A 354 28.49 -11.93 -21.45
N GLY A 355 27.63 -11.50 -22.39
CA GLY A 355 28.04 -10.62 -23.50
C GLY A 355 28.46 -9.23 -23.04
N LEU A 356 27.78 -8.66 -22.04
CA LEU A 356 28.14 -7.36 -21.47
C LEU A 356 29.49 -7.43 -20.75
N MET A 357 29.73 -8.49 -19.97
CA MET A 357 31.01 -8.70 -19.28
C MET A 357 32.18 -8.84 -20.26
N MET A 358 31.99 -9.56 -21.36
CA MET A 358 32.99 -9.68 -22.42
C MET A 358 33.31 -8.32 -23.07
N PHE A 359 32.29 -7.51 -23.35
CA PHE A 359 32.47 -6.17 -23.91
C PHE A 359 33.21 -5.23 -22.95
N LEU A 360 32.85 -5.24 -21.67
CA LEU A 360 33.58 -4.49 -20.65
C LEU A 360 35.04 -4.94 -20.54
N GLY A 361 35.29 -6.25 -20.53
CA GLY A 361 36.65 -6.81 -20.50
C GLY A 361 37.51 -6.34 -21.69
N LEU A 362 36.92 -6.27 -22.89
CA LEU A 362 37.60 -5.74 -24.07
C LEU A 362 37.95 -4.26 -23.94
N ILE A 363 37.01 -3.43 -23.48
CA ILE A 363 37.24 -1.98 -23.30
C ILE A 363 38.32 -1.75 -22.24
N PHE A 364 38.19 -2.38 -21.07
CA PHE A 364 39.17 -2.23 -19.99
C PHE A 364 40.55 -2.72 -20.41
N GLY A 365 40.63 -3.86 -21.09
CA GLY A 365 41.88 -4.39 -21.61
C GLY A 365 42.54 -3.46 -22.64
N PHE A 366 41.75 -2.81 -23.49
CA PHE A 366 42.25 -1.88 -24.51
C PHE A 366 42.79 -0.60 -23.86
N CYS A 367 42.02 -0.02 -22.94
CA CYS A 367 42.44 1.16 -22.18
C CYS A 367 43.68 0.87 -21.33
N ALA A 368 43.73 -0.28 -20.65
CA ALA A 368 44.88 -0.71 -19.86
C ALA A 368 46.13 -0.92 -20.74
N GLY A 369 45.96 -1.52 -21.93
CA GLY A 369 47.05 -1.70 -22.90
C GLY A 369 47.65 -0.38 -23.37
N ILE A 370 46.81 0.60 -23.72
CA ILE A 370 47.27 1.96 -24.10
C ILE A 370 47.96 2.64 -22.92
N GLY A 371 47.34 2.59 -21.73
CA GLY A 371 47.89 3.19 -20.51
C GLY A 371 49.27 2.62 -20.16
N TYR A 372 49.43 1.30 -20.23
CA TYR A 372 50.70 0.62 -19.99
C TYR A 372 51.79 1.07 -20.97
N ILE A 373 51.47 1.14 -22.27
CA ILE A 373 52.41 1.61 -23.29
C ILE A 373 52.81 3.05 -23.04
N TRP A 374 51.84 3.92 -22.73
CA TRP A 374 52.11 5.33 -22.45
C TRP A 374 53.01 5.50 -21.21
N LEU A 375 52.72 4.77 -20.13
CA LEU A 375 53.48 4.83 -18.89
C LEU A 375 54.91 4.30 -19.07
N ASN A 376 55.06 3.15 -19.76
CA ASN A 376 56.36 2.58 -20.08
C ASN A 376 57.18 3.53 -20.97
N THR A 377 56.55 4.14 -21.97
CA THR A 377 57.22 5.12 -22.84
C THR A 377 57.69 6.33 -22.04
N ARG A 378 56.84 6.89 -21.17
CA ARG A 378 57.21 8.01 -20.30
C ARG A 378 58.33 7.63 -19.33
N TRP A 379 58.30 6.41 -18.79
CA TRP A 379 59.33 5.87 -17.92
C TRP A 379 60.68 5.73 -18.65
N THR A 380 60.68 5.18 -19.86
CA THR A 380 61.91 5.06 -20.68
C THR A 380 62.49 6.42 -21.07
N ILE A 381 61.64 7.41 -21.39
CA ILE A 381 62.09 8.78 -21.69
C ILE A 381 62.69 9.44 -20.43
N TYR A 382 62.09 9.23 -19.27
CA TYR A 382 62.61 9.73 -17.99
C TYR A 382 63.99 9.13 -17.63
N LEU A 383 64.21 7.84 -17.91
CA LEU A 383 65.50 7.17 -17.73
C LEU A 383 66.56 7.54 -18.79
N SER A 384 66.15 8.04 -19.95
CA SER A 384 67.07 8.44 -21.02
C SER A 384 67.75 9.81 -20.80
N GLN A 385 67.30 10.59 -19.79
CA GLN A 385 67.97 11.83 -19.38
C GLN A 385 69.23 11.50 -18.55
N GLN A 386 70.37 12.08 -18.96
CA GLN A 386 71.72 11.73 -18.50
C GLN A 386 71.94 11.86 -16.98
N ASP A 387 71.17 12.72 -16.30
CA ASP A 387 71.21 12.89 -14.84
C ASP A 387 70.46 11.79 -14.07
N ASN A 388 69.41 11.19 -14.64
CA ASN A 388 68.57 10.19 -13.97
C ASN A 388 69.16 8.77 -14.04
N ARG A 389 69.99 8.49 -15.04
CA ARG A 389 70.65 7.17 -15.18
C ARG A 389 71.63 6.92 -14.02
N LYS A 390 72.36 7.97 -13.60
CA LYS A 390 73.22 7.96 -12.41
C LYS A 390 72.40 7.78 -11.12
N LEU A 391 71.24 8.43 -11.01
CA LEU A 391 70.32 8.23 -9.88
C LEU A 391 69.78 6.79 -9.82
N TYR A 392 69.41 6.19 -10.95
CA TYR A 392 68.91 4.81 -11.00
C TYR A 392 70.00 3.78 -10.67
N GLU A 393 71.21 3.96 -11.20
CA GLU A 393 72.37 3.13 -10.84
C GLU A 393 72.75 3.29 -9.36
N ASN A 394 72.72 4.51 -8.83
CA ASN A 394 72.97 4.75 -7.40
C ASN A 394 71.86 4.15 -6.51
N PHE A 395 70.59 4.24 -6.91
CA PHE A 395 69.45 3.69 -6.16
C PHE A 395 69.45 2.15 -6.16
N THR A 396 69.73 1.53 -7.31
CA THR A 396 69.83 0.06 -7.41
C THR A 396 71.07 -0.49 -6.70
N ASN A 397 72.19 0.24 -6.72
CA ASN A 397 73.39 -0.11 -5.96
C ASN A 397 73.20 0.10 -4.45
N SER A 398 72.46 1.13 -4.02
CA SER A 398 72.03 1.33 -2.63
C SER A 398 71.15 0.16 -2.16
N LEU A 399 70.11 -0.19 -2.92
CA LEU A 399 69.22 -1.31 -2.59
C LEU A 399 69.97 -2.65 -2.53
N ARG A 400 70.91 -2.91 -3.45
CA ARG A 400 71.77 -4.10 -3.38
C ARG A 400 72.72 -4.07 -2.18
N GLY A 401 73.24 -2.90 -1.82
CA GLY A 401 74.06 -2.71 -0.63
C GLY A 401 73.28 -2.99 0.66
N ASP A 402 72.07 -2.47 0.76
CA ASP A 402 71.19 -2.68 1.91
C ASP A 402 70.67 -4.12 1.99
N LEU A 403 70.37 -4.76 0.86
CA LEU A 403 70.07 -6.19 0.80
C LEU A 403 71.26 -7.06 1.22
N ARG A 404 72.49 -6.72 0.81
CA ARG A 404 73.70 -7.43 1.28
C ARG A 404 73.94 -7.25 2.77
N LYS A 405 73.68 -6.06 3.33
CA LYS A 405 73.75 -5.80 4.77
C LYS A 405 72.68 -6.58 5.54
N LEU A 406 71.46 -6.65 5.03
CA LEU A 406 70.39 -7.47 5.62
C LEU A 406 70.74 -8.96 5.60
N VAL A 407 71.26 -9.46 4.47
CA VAL A 407 71.68 -10.87 4.35
C VAL A 407 72.88 -11.18 5.25
N SER A 408 73.87 -10.30 5.37
CA SER A 408 75.00 -10.51 6.27
C SER A 408 74.62 -10.38 7.75
N PHE A 409 73.65 -9.53 8.09
CA PHE A 409 73.09 -9.44 9.44
C PHE A 409 72.30 -10.70 9.83
N ILE A 410 71.61 -11.33 8.87
CA ILE A 410 70.90 -12.60 9.08
C ILE A 410 71.87 -13.78 9.22
N ILE A 411 72.99 -13.79 8.48
CA ILE A 411 73.99 -14.86 8.54
C ILE A 411 74.87 -14.76 9.80
N ARG A 412 75.09 -13.57 10.37
CA ARG A 412 75.92 -13.37 11.58
C ARG A 412 75.16 -13.61 12.90
N LYS A 413 73.85 -13.90 12.83
CA LYS A 413 72.98 -14.15 14.00
C LYS A 413 72.59 -15.63 14.15
N LYS A 414 73.23 -16.52 13.38
CA LYS A 414 73.26 -17.96 13.56
C LYS A 414 74.68 -18.34 13.96
#